data_AF-A0A957T4B1-F1
#
_entry.id   AF-A0A957T4B1-F1
#
_cell.length_a   1.000
_cell.length_b   1.000
_cell.length_c   1.000
_cell.angle_alpha   90.00
_cell.angle_beta   90.00
_cell.angle_gamma   90.00
#
_symmetry.space_group_name_H-M   'P 1'
#
loop_
_entity.id
_entity.type
_entity.pdbx_description
1 polymer ?
#
loop_
_entity_poly.entity_id
_entity_poly.type
_entity_poly.pdbx_seq_one_letter_code
_entity_poly.pdbx_strand_id
1 'polypeptide(L)'
;MGFAINVEQLASLCAQEWQPPFPPIEQRERWDAVAASLDETQTHQFLEQAAADAAIPVPPLPATLWLDFARTGNRERYEAPAGQRRRMLWNFTVAECLENSGRFLDPLLDVAWATCEESSWAYPAHEAMLTDITRPYLDLGAAGTALMLAEMATLLQSKLDPRLYKRICDEIERRCFTPYLERDDHWWLFHSKGRNAANWTAVCNSGIVGAAIYLEQDSRRLAALITRALRSLDDYLDSFTADGGTSEGPGYWGYGFGNYVILADLLLQRTGGQLDI
;
A
#
# COMPACT_ATOMS: atom_id res chain seq x y z
N MET A 1 11.73 -12.00 -18.78
CA MET A 1 10.88 -12.59 -19.85
C MET A 1 9.94 -11.46 -20.28
N GLY A 2 10.17 -10.79 -21.41
CA GLY A 2 9.51 -9.50 -21.65
C GLY A 2 8.00 -9.66 -21.90
N PHE A 3 7.16 -9.15 -20.99
CA PHE A 3 5.72 -9.09 -21.19
C PHE A 3 5.41 -8.28 -22.46
N ALA A 4 4.94 -8.96 -23.50
CA ALA A 4 4.63 -8.36 -24.80
C ALA A 4 3.22 -7.75 -24.83
N ILE A 5 2.75 -7.21 -23.71
CA ILE A 5 1.47 -6.51 -23.62
C ILE A 5 1.69 -5.01 -23.78
N ASN A 6 1.00 -4.39 -24.73
CA ASN A 6 1.05 -2.93 -24.89
C ASN A 6 -0.01 -2.24 -24.00
N VAL A 7 0.12 -0.92 -23.83
CA VAL A 7 -0.75 -0.12 -22.95
C VAL A 7 -2.22 -0.22 -23.34
N GLU A 8 -2.56 -0.25 -24.63
CA GLU A 8 -3.96 -0.33 -25.07
C GLU A 8 -4.58 -1.70 -24.81
N GLN A 9 -3.81 -2.77 -25.01
CA GLN A 9 -4.22 -4.13 -24.64
C GLN A 9 -4.46 -4.22 -23.14
N LEU A 10 -3.52 -3.72 -22.33
CA LEU A 10 -3.62 -3.73 -20.88
C LEU A 10 -4.79 -2.86 -20.39
N ALA A 11 -5.03 -1.69 -20.99
CA ALA A 11 -6.17 -0.84 -20.69
C ALA A 11 -7.50 -1.54 -20.96
N SER A 12 -7.58 -2.32 -22.05
CA SER A 12 -8.75 -3.16 -22.34
C SER A 12 -8.95 -4.24 -21.29
N LEU A 13 -7.88 -4.86 -20.79
CA LEU A 13 -7.97 -5.87 -19.72
C LEU A 13 -8.45 -5.25 -18.41
N CYS A 14 -7.90 -4.09 -18.05
CA CYS A 14 -8.24 -3.37 -16.83
C CYS A 14 -9.62 -2.69 -16.86
N ALA A 15 -10.26 -2.58 -18.04
CA ALA A 15 -11.62 -2.03 -18.16
C ALA A 15 -12.72 -3.02 -17.72
N GLN A 16 -12.36 -4.29 -17.50
CA GLN A 16 -13.30 -5.31 -17.02
C GLN A 16 -13.74 -5.02 -15.57
N GLU A 17 -14.92 -5.52 -15.21
CA GLU A 17 -15.37 -5.52 -13.83
C GLU A 17 -14.39 -6.33 -12.98
N TRP A 18 -13.97 -5.76 -11.85
CA TRP A 18 -13.01 -6.38 -10.96
C TRP A 18 -13.60 -6.50 -9.56
N GLN A 19 -13.37 -7.67 -8.96
CA GLN A 19 -13.69 -7.93 -7.57
C GLN A 19 -12.38 -8.00 -6.81
N PRO A 20 -12.17 -7.15 -5.78
CA PRO A 20 -10.96 -7.20 -4.98
C PRO A 20 -10.82 -8.54 -4.24
N PRO A 21 -9.58 -8.97 -3.91
CA PRO A 21 -9.34 -10.20 -3.16
C PRO A 21 -10.19 -10.28 -1.89
N PHE A 22 -10.20 -9.20 -1.11
CA PHE A 22 -11.12 -9.01 0.01
C PHE A 22 -12.33 -8.18 -0.44
N PRO A 23 -13.54 -8.65 -0.15
CA PRO A 23 -14.75 -8.00 -0.65
C PRO A 23 -15.08 -6.71 0.13
N PRO A 24 -15.83 -5.79 -0.51
CA PRO A 24 -16.54 -4.73 0.20
C PRO A 24 -17.38 -5.25 1.37
N ILE A 25 -17.52 -4.46 2.43
CA ILE A 25 -18.19 -4.82 3.69
C ILE A 25 -19.65 -5.24 3.52
N GLU A 26 -20.30 -4.85 2.43
CA GLU A 26 -21.69 -5.20 2.13
C GLU A 26 -21.84 -6.68 1.74
N GLN A 27 -20.77 -7.33 1.25
CA GLN A 27 -20.78 -8.75 0.90
C GLN A 27 -20.66 -9.62 2.16
N ARG A 28 -21.71 -9.62 2.98
CA ARG A 28 -21.71 -10.25 4.30
C ARG A 28 -21.38 -11.74 4.29
N GLU A 29 -21.95 -12.48 3.35
CA GLU A 29 -21.71 -13.92 3.25
C GLU A 29 -20.22 -14.27 3.08
N ARG A 30 -19.45 -13.42 2.39
CA ARG A 30 -18.00 -13.64 2.24
C ARG A 30 -17.24 -13.32 3.52
N TRP A 31 -17.61 -12.27 4.24
CA TRP A 31 -17.01 -11.96 5.53
C TRP A 31 -17.37 -12.98 6.61
N ASP A 32 -18.59 -13.55 6.56
CA ASP A 32 -19.01 -14.64 7.43
C ASP A 32 -18.21 -15.91 7.12
N ALA A 33 -17.91 -16.18 5.84
CA ALA A 33 -17.02 -17.26 5.44
C ALA A 33 -15.56 -17.04 5.90
N VAL A 34 -15.06 -15.80 5.85
CA VAL A 34 -13.75 -15.45 6.42
C VAL A 34 -13.75 -15.70 7.93
N ALA A 35 -14.76 -15.20 8.65
CA ALA A 35 -14.88 -15.41 10.09
C ALA A 35 -14.98 -16.90 10.46
N ALA A 36 -15.69 -17.71 9.66
CA ALA A 36 -15.79 -19.15 9.85
C ALA A 36 -14.50 -19.93 9.50
N SER A 37 -13.64 -19.36 8.64
CA SER A 37 -12.33 -19.92 8.34
C SER A 37 -11.30 -19.65 9.44
N LEU A 38 -11.55 -18.64 10.26
CA LEU A 38 -10.83 -18.35 11.49
C LEU A 38 -11.45 -19.15 12.64
N ASP A 39 -10.65 -19.50 13.64
CA ASP A 39 -11.22 -20.03 14.88
C ASP A 39 -12.04 -18.93 15.60
N GLU A 40 -13.18 -19.28 16.21
CA GLU A 40 -14.04 -18.29 16.91
C GLU A 40 -13.26 -17.53 17.98
N THR A 41 -12.34 -18.22 18.68
CA THR A 41 -11.45 -17.60 19.67
C THR A 41 -10.52 -16.57 19.03
N GLN A 42 -9.98 -16.86 17.84
CA GLN A 42 -9.09 -15.94 17.13
C GLN A 42 -9.82 -14.69 16.68
N THR A 43 -11.04 -14.85 16.14
CA THR A 43 -11.89 -13.72 15.77
C THR A 43 -12.21 -12.85 16.98
N HIS A 44 -12.61 -13.47 18.10
CA HIS A 44 -12.89 -12.74 19.34
C HIS A 44 -11.66 -11.99 19.87
N GLN A 45 -10.50 -12.66 19.94
CA GLN A 45 -9.24 -12.05 20.38
C GLN A 45 -8.83 -10.87 19.50
N PHE A 46 -9.01 -11.00 18.18
CA PHE A 46 -8.73 -9.90 17.26
C PHE A 46 -9.65 -8.70 17.50
N LEU A 47 -10.95 -8.94 17.67
CA LEU A 47 -11.93 -7.89 17.97
C LEU A 47 -11.68 -7.21 19.32
N GLU A 48 -11.25 -7.97 20.33
CA GLU A 48 -10.83 -7.42 21.63
C GLU A 48 -9.58 -6.54 21.51
N GLN A 49 -8.58 -6.98 20.73
CA GLN A 49 -7.38 -6.19 20.48
C GLN A 49 -7.71 -4.89 19.72
N ALA A 50 -8.56 -4.96 18.69
CA ALA A 50 -9.02 -3.77 17.98
C ALA A 50 -9.80 -2.83 18.92
N ALA A 51 -10.60 -3.36 19.85
CA ALA A 51 -11.29 -2.54 20.85
C ALA A 51 -10.31 -1.87 21.84
N ALA A 52 -9.24 -2.57 22.21
CA ALA A 52 -8.19 -2.01 23.04
C ALA A 52 -7.43 -0.89 22.30
N ASP A 53 -7.13 -1.09 21.02
CA ASP A 53 -6.49 -0.10 20.16
C ASP A 53 -7.34 1.16 20.01
N ALA A 54 -8.68 1.03 19.95
CA ALA A 54 -9.60 2.17 19.88
C ALA A 54 -9.55 3.07 21.12
N ALA A 55 -9.07 2.57 22.27
CA ALA A 55 -8.85 3.36 23.47
C ALA A 55 -7.50 4.09 23.49
N ILE A 56 -6.61 3.81 22.53
CA ILE A 56 -5.29 4.42 22.45
C ILE A 56 -5.40 5.72 21.63
N PRO A 57 -4.93 6.87 22.15
CA PRO A 57 -4.90 8.11 21.38
C PRO A 57 -4.04 7.96 20.11
N VAL A 58 -4.46 8.59 19.01
CA VAL A 58 -3.69 8.60 17.77
C VAL A 58 -2.27 9.14 18.04
N PRO A 59 -1.21 8.33 17.82
CA PRO A 59 0.15 8.76 18.17
C PRO A 59 0.57 10.01 17.41
N PRO A 60 1.14 11.05 18.05
CA PRO A 60 1.58 12.25 17.35
C PRO A 60 2.89 11.99 16.58
N LEU A 61 3.06 12.66 15.43
CA LEU A 61 4.28 12.60 14.60
C LEU A 61 4.88 14.00 14.43
N PRO A 62 5.42 14.63 15.50
CA PRO A 62 5.94 15.99 15.42
C PRO A 62 7.23 16.07 14.59
N ALA A 63 7.49 17.23 13.99
CA ALA A 63 8.70 17.47 13.18
C ALA A 63 10.02 17.19 13.93
N THR A 64 10.06 17.37 15.26
CA THR A 64 11.24 17.05 16.08
C THR A 64 11.50 15.56 16.17
N LEU A 65 10.47 14.72 16.10
CA LEU A 65 10.59 13.27 16.07
C LEU A 65 11.11 12.78 14.71
N TRP A 66 10.68 13.42 13.62
CA TRP A 66 11.24 13.18 12.28
C TRP A 66 12.75 13.46 12.26
N LEU A 67 13.14 14.63 12.75
CA LEU A 67 14.54 15.07 12.79
C LEU A 67 15.43 14.26 13.76
N ASP A 68 14.85 13.39 14.60
CA ASP A 68 15.63 12.59 15.55
C ASP A 68 16.58 11.63 14.83
N PHE A 69 16.16 11.07 13.68
CA PHE A 69 17.04 10.25 12.85
C PHE A 69 18.27 11.03 12.37
N ALA A 70 18.08 12.23 11.81
CA ALA A 70 19.20 13.06 11.35
C ALA A 70 20.15 13.49 12.49
N ARG A 71 19.62 13.60 13.73
CA ARG A 71 20.39 14.04 14.91
C ARG A 71 21.13 12.90 15.60
N THR A 72 20.56 11.69 15.61
CA THR A 72 21.02 10.59 16.47
C THR A 72 21.24 9.27 15.73
N GLY A 73 20.73 9.14 14.50
CA GLY A 73 20.66 7.88 13.75
C GLY A 73 19.54 6.94 14.22
N ASN A 74 18.76 7.30 15.25
CA ASN A 74 17.66 6.46 15.73
C ASN A 74 16.45 6.57 14.79
N ARG A 75 16.14 5.48 14.06
CA ARG A 75 14.96 5.40 13.20
C ARG A 75 13.69 4.97 13.94
N GLU A 76 13.83 4.11 14.94
CA GLU A 76 12.73 3.43 15.62
C GLU A 76 11.76 4.40 16.31
N ARG A 77 12.27 5.51 16.86
CA ARG A 77 11.44 6.47 17.60
C ARG A 77 10.37 7.13 16.74
N TYR A 78 10.63 7.36 15.45
CA TYR A 78 9.61 7.85 14.52
C TYR A 78 8.80 6.68 13.93
N GLU A 79 9.46 5.61 13.53
CA GLU A 79 8.83 4.48 12.84
C GLU A 79 7.85 3.72 13.74
N ALA A 80 8.10 3.62 15.05
CA ALA A 80 7.20 2.95 15.99
C ALA A 80 5.80 3.60 16.08
N PRO A 81 5.65 4.91 16.36
CA PRO A 81 4.34 5.55 16.37
C PRO A 81 3.72 5.65 14.96
N ALA A 82 4.53 5.85 13.90
CA ALA A 82 4.01 5.85 12.52
C ALA A 82 3.44 4.47 12.14
N GLY A 83 4.16 3.40 12.48
CA GLY A 83 3.72 2.02 12.30
C GLY A 83 2.53 1.66 13.19
N GLN A 84 2.41 2.25 14.38
CA GLN A 84 1.22 2.09 15.22
C GLN A 84 -0.04 2.64 14.56
N ARG A 85 0.01 3.81 13.93
CA ARG A 85 -1.11 4.33 13.13
C ARG A 85 -1.52 3.35 12.03
N ARG A 86 -0.55 2.78 11.29
CA ARG A 86 -0.83 1.78 10.23
C ARG A 86 -1.47 0.51 10.80
N ARG A 87 -1.00 0.02 11.95
CA ARG A 87 -1.63 -1.13 12.63
C ARG A 87 -3.06 -0.82 13.07
N MET A 88 -3.31 0.37 13.64
CA MET A 88 -4.66 0.79 14.02
C MET A 88 -5.60 0.85 12.80
N LEU A 89 -5.15 1.44 11.67
CA LEU A 89 -5.93 1.45 10.41
C LEU A 89 -6.33 0.05 9.98
N TRP A 90 -5.35 -0.86 9.89
CA TRP A 90 -5.60 -2.25 9.51
C TRP A 90 -6.56 -2.94 10.49
N ASN A 91 -6.30 -2.84 11.79
CA ASN A 91 -7.08 -3.50 12.82
C ASN A 91 -8.54 -3.04 12.82
N PHE A 92 -8.77 -1.73 12.78
CA PHE A 92 -10.13 -1.18 12.73
C PHE A 92 -10.85 -1.53 11.44
N THR A 93 -10.14 -1.53 10.30
CA THR A 93 -10.72 -1.91 9.00
C THR A 93 -11.23 -3.34 9.01
N VAL A 94 -10.37 -4.28 9.39
CA VAL A 94 -10.71 -5.71 9.41
C VAL A 94 -11.74 -6.00 10.50
N ALA A 95 -11.63 -5.37 11.67
CA ALA A 95 -12.60 -5.57 12.75
C ALA A 95 -14.00 -5.10 12.35
N GLU A 96 -14.11 -3.95 11.69
CA GLU A 96 -15.38 -3.47 11.15
C GLU A 96 -15.90 -4.38 10.04
N CYS A 97 -15.02 -4.91 9.18
CA CYS A 97 -15.41 -5.87 8.15
C CYS A 97 -15.91 -7.21 8.75
N LEU A 98 -15.35 -7.68 9.85
CA LEU A 98 -15.79 -8.90 10.51
C LEU A 98 -17.12 -8.69 11.26
N GLU A 99 -17.24 -7.60 12.02
CA GLU A 99 -18.36 -7.40 12.95
C GLU A 99 -19.51 -6.53 12.39
N ASN A 100 -19.20 -5.55 11.54
CA ASN A 100 -20.13 -4.60 10.91
C ASN A 100 -21.13 -3.94 11.89
N SER A 101 -20.63 -3.57 13.08
CA SER A 101 -21.44 -2.95 14.15
C SER A 101 -21.31 -1.42 14.19
N GLY A 102 -20.35 -0.85 13.47
CA GLY A 102 -20.03 0.57 13.44
C GLY A 102 -19.09 1.05 14.55
N ARG A 103 -18.77 0.22 15.55
CA ARG A 103 -18.00 0.68 16.72
C ARG A 103 -16.54 1.05 16.43
N PHE A 104 -16.00 0.65 15.28
CA PHE A 104 -14.64 0.97 14.87
C PHE A 104 -14.57 2.14 13.88
N LEU A 105 -15.71 2.64 13.38
CA LEU A 105 -15.76 3.69 12.35
C LEU A 105 -15.19 5.03 12.83
N ASP A 106 -15.53 5.47 14.05
CA ASP A 106 -15.01 6.74 14.60
C ASP A 106 -13.48 6.66 14.86
N PRO A 107 -12.95 5.63 15.56
CA PRO A 107 -11.50 5.45 15.69
C PRO A 107 -10.77 5.33 14.33
N LEU A 108 -11.36 4.63 13.37
CA LEU A 108 -10.82 4.53 12.01
C LEU A 108 -10.76 5.89 11.33
N LEU A 109 -11.83 6.69 11.43
CA LEU A 109 -11.88 8.04 10.87
C LEU A 109 -10.75 8.90 11.42
N ASP A 110 -10.56 8.92 12.74
CA ASP A 110 -9.51 9.71 13.39
C ASP A 110 -8.11 9.32 12.92
N VAL A 111 -7.81 8.01 12.87
CA VAL A 111 -6.49 7.54 12.42
C VAL A 111 -6.28 7.79 10.93
N ALA A 112 -7.27 7.53 10.08
CA ALA A 112 -7.17 7.73 8.63
C ALA A 112 -7.00 9.21 8.29
N TRP A 113 -7.74 10.08 8.98
CA TRP A 113 -7.60 11.53 8.86
C TRP A 113 -6.21 11.99 9.28
N ALA A 114 -5.73 11.53 10.44
CA ALA A 114 -4.39 11.86 10.94
C ALA A 114 -3.28 11.32 10.02
N THR A 115 -3.47 10.17 9.38
CA THR A 115 -2.52 9.62 8.40
C THR A 115 -2.50 10.45 7.11
N CYS A 116 -3.65 10.93 6.64
CA CYS A 116 -3.73 11.88 5.52
C CYS A 116 -3.07 13.24 5.85
N GLU A 117 -3.02 13.62 7.13
CA GLU A 117 -2.37 14.86 7.61
C GLU A 117 -0.85 14.76 7.77
N GLU A 118 -0.27 13.57 7.73
CA GLU A 118 1.18 13.40 7.84
C GLU A 118 1.88 14.18 6.72
N SER A 119 2.92 14.97 7.02
CA SER A 119 3.61 15.75 5.99
C SER A 119 4.23 14.86 4.89
N SER A 120 4.65 13.66 5.25
CA SER A 120 5.15 12.61 4.36
C SER A 120 4.75 11.24 4.89
N TRP A 121 4.61 10.28 3.99
CA TRP A 121 4.45 8.85 4.35
C TRP A 121 5.78 8.08 4.26
N ALA A 122 6.85 8.76 3.81
CA ALA A 122 8.17 8.20 3.81
C ALA A 122 8.78 8.13 5.21
N TYR A 123 9.84 7.34 5.35
CA TYR A 123 10.58 7.25 6.59
C TYR A 123 11.72 8.28 6.67
N PRO A 124 12.00 8.85 7.85
CA PRO A 124 13.14 9.76 8.04
C PRO A 124 14.48 9.13 7.68
N ALA A 125 14.60 7.81 7.78
CA ALA A 125 15.79 7.07 7.36
C ALA A 125 16.09 7.21 5.85
N HIS A 126 15.07 7.53 5.05
CA HIS A 126 15.15 7.66 3.60
C HIS A 126 15.12 9.12 3.15
N GLU A 127 14.51 10.00 3.95
CA GLU A 127 14.46 11.44 3.76
C GLU A 127 14.84 12.14 5.08
N ALA A 128 16.15 12.30 5.32
CA ALA A 128 16.66 12.75 6.62
C ALA A 128 16.30 14.20 6.99
N MET A 129 16.08 15.06 5.99
CA MET A 129 15.63 16.43 6.21
C MET A 129 14.11 16.49 6.38
N LEU A 130 13.58 17.59 6.91
CA LEU A 130 12.13 17.77 6.91
C LEU A 130 11.60 17.70 5.48
N THR A 131 10.50 16.98 5.33
CA THR A 131 9.93 16.70 4.01
C THR A 131 9.47 17.96 3.30
N ASP A 132 9.78 18.03 2.00
CA ASP A 132 9.19 19.02 1.11
C ASP A 132 7.86 18.48 0.58
N ILE A 133 6.76 18.98 1.12
CA ILE A 133 5.41 18.53 0.75
C ILE A 133 5.10 18.74 -0.74
N THR A 134 5.83 19.63 -1.43
CA THR A 134 5.66 19.89 -2.87
C THR A 134 6.37 18.87 -3.75
N ARG A 135 7.29 18.09 -3.17
CA ARG A 135 8.04 17.03 -3.86
C ARG A 135 8.05 15.74 -3.05
N PRO A 136 6.91 15.00 -2.98
CA PRO A 136 6.79 13.77 -2.21
C PRO A 136 7.90 12.75 -2.51
N TYR A 137 8.40 12.08 -1.48
CA TYR A 137 9.39 11.02 -1.62
C TYR A 137 8.70 9.64 -1.64
N LEU A 138 8.90 8.89 -2.73
CA LEU A 138 8.33 7.55 -2.88
C LEU A 138 9.30 6.49 -2.35
N ASP A 139 9.02 6.02 -1.15
CA ASP A 139 9.67 4.88 -0.53
C ASP A 139 8.67 3.77 -0.16
N LEU A 140 9.17 2.76 0.55
CA LEU A 140 8.42 1.62 1.04
C LEU A 140 7.25 2.02 1.97
N GLY A 141 7.46 3.04 2.81
CA GLY A 141 6.46 3.54 3.75
C GLY A 141 5.33 4.27 3.03
N ALA A 142 5.67 5.09 2.04
CA ALA A 142 4.71 5.79 1.19
C ALA A 142 3.89 4.81 0.35
N ALA A 143 4.56 3.87 -0.31
CA ALA A 143 3.90 2.84 -1.13
C ALA A 143 2.96 1.96 -0.29
N GLY A 144 3.43 1.46 0.86
CA GLY A 144 2.61 0.64 1.75
C GLY A 144 1.43 1.40 2.36
N THR A 145 1.62 2.68 2.71
CA THR A 145 0.52 3.53 3.21
C THR A 145 -0.54 3.75 2.14
N ALA A 146 -0.12 3.99 0.88
CA ALA A 146 -1.06 4.17 -0.22
C ALA A 146 -1.92 2.92 -0.45
N LEU A 147 -1.31 1.74 -0.49
CA LEU A 147 -2.05 0.48 -0.64
C LEU A 147 -3.03 0.26 0.51
N MET A 148 -2.58 0.39 1.75
CA MET A 148 -3.42 0.21 2.94
C MET A 148 -4.65 1.14 2.94
N LEU A 149 -4.45 2.43 2.61
CA LEU A 149 -5.54 3.39 2.53
C LEU A 149 -6.49 3.08 1.37
N ALA A 150 -5.97 2.64 0.23
CA ALA A 150 -6.77 2.25 -0.93
C ALA A 150 -7.62 1.01 -0.67
N GLU A 151 -7.06 0.00 -0.02
CA GLU A 151 -7.77 -1.19 0.43
C GLU A 151 -8.87 -0.79 1.41
N MET A 152 -8.54 -0.10 2.50
CA MET A 152 -9.53 0.38 3.48
C MET A 152 -10.66 1.18 2.83
N ALA A 153 -10.32 2.13 1.96
CA ALA A 153 -11.29 2.98 1.27
C ALA A 153 -12.25 2.18 0.39
N THR A 154 -11.76 1.09 -0.21
CA THR A 154 -12.56 0.19 -1.05
C THR A 154 -13.41 -0.75 -0.22
N LEU A 155 -12.83 -1.37 0.82
CA LEU A 155 -13.52 -2.33 1.67
C LEU A 155 -14.68 -1.67 2.44
N LEU A 156 -14.50 -0.43 2.88
CA LEU A 156 -15.46 0.27 3.75
C LEU A 156 -16.21 1.41 3.03
N GLN A 157 -16.19 1.46 1.69
CA GLN A 157 -16.67 2.62 0.94
C GLN A 157 -18.06 3.13 1.36
N SER A 158 -19.05 2.25 1.57
CA SER A 158 -20.41 2.67 1.96
C SER A 158 -20.52 3.19 3.40
N LYS A 159 -19.51 2.94 4.23
CA LYS A 159 -19.47 3.29 5.66
C LYS A 159 -18.61 4.53 5.94
N LEU A 160 -17.72 4.89 5.02
CA LEU A 160 -16.82 6.03 5.20
C LEU A 160 -17.53 7.37 5.00
N ASP A 161 -17.08 8.39 5.75
CA ASP A 161 -17.43 9.76 5.44
C ASP A 161 -16.95 10.09 3.99
N PRO A 162 -17.82 10.62 3.11
CA PRO A 162 -17.44 10.90 1.72
C PRO A 162 -16.26 11.87 1.57
N ARG A 163 -16.04 12.77 2.54
CA ARG A 163 -14.90 13.68 2.55
C ARG A 163 -13.61 12.97 2.92
N LEU A 164 -13.66 11.97 3.82
CA LEU A 164 -12.50 11.13 4.11
C LEU A 164 -12.14 10.30 2.88
N TYR A 165 -13.12 9.66 2.23
CA TYR A 165 -12.87 8.91 0.97
C TYR A 165 -12.21 9.80 -0.08
N LYS A 166 -12.79 10.99 -0.34
CA LYS A 166 -12.19 11.95 -1.28
C LYS A 166 -10.77 12.35 -0.88
N ARG A 167 -10.53 12.63 0.40
CA ARG A 167 -9.21 13.02 0.91
C ARG A 167 -8.17 11.92 0.68
N ILE A 168 -8.53 10.67 0.92
CA ILE A 168 -7.64 9.52 0.67
C ILE A 168 -7.25 9.47 -0.81
N CYS A 169 -8.22 9.57 -1.73
CA CYS A 169 -7.95 9.61 -3.16
C CYS A 169 -7.03 10.79 -3.54
N ASP A 170 -7.32 11.99 -3.04
CA ASP A 170 -6.52 13.19 -3.32
C ASP A 170 -5.07 13.07 -2.80
N GLU A 171 -4.87 12.52 -1.61
CA GLU A 171 -3.53 12.35 -1.03
C GLU A 171 -2.74 11.25 -1.75
N ILE A 172 -3.37 10.12 -2.12
CA ILE A 172 -2.70 9.06 -2.90
C ILE A 172 -2.35 9.57 -4.30
N GLU A 173 -3.25 10.30 -4.95
CA GLU A 173 -2.98 10.93 -6.25
C GLU A 173 -1.73 11.83 -6.15
N ARG A 174 -1.76 12.78 -5.23
CA ARG A 174 -0.70 13.78 -5.05
C ARG A 174 0.64 13.18 -4.62
N ARG A 175 0.61 12.21 -3.69
CA ARG A 175 1.83 11.65 -3.08
C ARG A 175 2.40 10.48 -3.83
N CYS A 176 1.57 9.73 -4.57
CA CYS A 176 1.94 8.46 -5.17
C CYS A 176 1.74 8.43 -6.68
N PHE A 177 0.51 8.58 -7.19
CA PHE A 177 0.26 8.33 -8.62
C PHE A 177 0.90 9.38 -9.53
N THR A 178 0.69 10.67 -9.25
CA THR A 178 1.28 11.76 -10.03
C THR A 178 2.82 11.67 -10.06
N PRO A 179 3.54 11.66 -8.91
CA PRO A 179 5.00 11.59 -8.94
C PRO A 179 5.52 10.29 -9.56
N TYR A 180 4.84 9.17 -9.36
CA TYR A 180 5.24 7.90 -9.96
C TYR A 180 5.19 7.94 -11.49
N LEU A 181 4.17 8.57 -12.08
CA LEU A 181 4.01 8.71 -13.53
C LEU A 181 4.94 9.78 -14.14
N GLU A 182 5.15 10.89 -13.44
CA GLU A 182 5.79 12.07 -14.00
C GLU A 182 7.29 12.18 -13.72
N ARG A 183 7.82 11.41 -12.75
CA ARG A 183 9.22 11.54 -12.31
C ARG A 183 10.02 10.26 -12.49
N ASP A 184 11.20 10.41 -13.06
CA ASP A 184 12.21 9.35 -13.25
C ASP A 184 13.38 9.46 -12.27
N ASP A 185 13.18 10.07 -11.10
CA ASP A 185 14.24 10.30 -10.09
C ASP A 185 14.22 9.32 -8.91
N HIS A 186 13.37 8.29 -8.97
CA HIS A 186 13.30 7.22 -7.98
C HIS A 186 14.24 6.07 -8.35
N TRP A 187 15.40 5.98 -7.71
CA TRP A 187 16.49 5.04 -8.07
C TRP A 187 16.08 3.56 -8.20
N TRP A 188 14.97 3.13 -7.62
CA TRP A 188 14.45 1.77 -7.72
C TRP A 188 13.56 1.52 -8.95
N LEU A 189 13.27 2.56 -9.76
CA LEU A 189 12.51 2.48 -11.02
C LEU A 189 13.39 2.21 -12.24
N PHE A 190 12.85 1.44 -13.18
CA PHE A 190 13.48 1.17 -14.48
C PHE A 190 13.94 2.43 -15.23
N HIS A 191 13.15 3.49 -15.17
CA HIS A 191 13.37 4.71 -15.95
C HIS A 191 14.46 5.62 -15.35
N SER A 192 14.91 5.34 -14.13
CA SER A 192 15.87 6.18 -13.44
C SER A 192 17.30 5.98 -13.91
N LYS A 193 18.04 7.09 -14.02
CA LYS A 193 19.48 7.05 -14.28
C LYS A 193 20.21 6.50 -13.05
N GLY A 194 21.08 5.52 -13.27
CA GLY A 194 21.82 4.88 -12.16
C GLY A 194 20.95 4.00 -11.26
N ARG A 195 19.83 3.51 -11.80
CA ARG A 195 18.91 2.63 -11.07
C ARG A 195 19.60 1.41 -10.50
N ASN A 196 19.04 0.91 -9.40
CA ASN A 196 19.49 -0.32 -8.76
C ASN A 196 18.27 -1.16 -8.40
N ALA A 197 18.10 -2.30 -9.07
CA ALA A 197 17.02 -3.22 -8.77
C ALA A 197 17.32 -3.96 -7.45
N ALA A 198 16.37 -3.89 -6.52
CA ALA A 198 16.49 -4.42 -5.16
C ALA A 198 15.08 -4.66 -4.61
N ASN A 199 14.94 -5.08 -3.35
CA ASN A 199 13.64 -5.26 -2.71
C ASN A 199 12.73 -4.03 -2.83
N TRP A 200 13.31 -2.81 -2.82
CA TRP A 200 12.57 -1.57 -3.03
C TRP A 200 11.82 -1.53 -4.35
N THR A 201 12.39 -2.12 -5.40
CA THR A 201 11.76 -2.20 -6.70
C THR A 201 10.45 -2.99 -6.61
N ALA A 202 10.45 -4.15 -5.95
CA ALA A 202 9.21 -4.91 -5.77
C ALA A 202 8.22 -4.21 -4.83
N VAL A 203 8.68 -3.76 -3.67
CA VAL A 203 7.83 -3.20 -2.61
C VAL A 203 7.18 -1.89 -3.03
N CYS A 204 7.95 -0.94 -3.59
CA CYS A 204 7.39 0.35 -3.99
C CYS A 204 6.41 0.20 -5.16
N ASN A 205 6.74 -0.63 -6.16
CA ASN A 205 5.82 -0.89 -7.27
C ASN A 205 4.55 -1.60 -6.80
N SER A 206 4.67 -2.58 -5.90
CA SER A 206 3.54 -3.30 -5.31
C SER A 206 2.58 -2.37 -4.58
N GLY A 207 3.10 -1.51 -3.69
CA GLY A 207 2.24 -0.59 -2.95
C GLY A 207 1.57 0.47 -3.84
N ILE A 208 2.32 1.08 -4.78
CA ILE A 208 1.78 2.16 -5.63
C ILE A 208 0.81 1.61 -6.67
N VAL A 209 1.20 0.56 -7.41
CA VAL A 209 0.33 -0.02 -8.45
C VAL A 209 -0.81 -0.81 -7.81
N GLY A 210 -0.59 -1.47 -6.68
CA GLY A 210 -1.66 -2.07 -5.90
C GLY A 210 -2.72 -1.02 -5.53
N ALA A 211 -2.32 0.12 -4.96
CA ALA A 211 -3.27 1.21 -4.66
C ALA A 211 -4.01 1.70 -5.91
N ALA A 212 -3.34 1.76 -7.06
CA ALA A 212 -3.95 2.14 -8.33
C ALA A 212 -4.97 1.12 -8.82
N ILE A 213 -4.71 -0.18 -8.66
CA ILE A 213 -5.67 -1.24 -9.00
C ILE A 213 -6.99 -1.05 -8.23
N TYR A 214 -6.90 -0.62 -6.97
CA TYR A 214 -8.07 -0.34 -6.12
C TYR A 214 -8.82 0.95 -6.50
N LEU A 215 -8.12 2.04 -6.82
CA LEU A 215 -8.75 3.37 -6.89
C LEU A 215 -8.80 4.02 -8.29
N GLU A 216 -7.88 3.68 -9.20
CA GLU A 216 -7.82 4.32 -10.52
C GLU A 216 -8.94 3.82 -11.44
N GLN A 217 -9.76 4.76 -11.91
CA GLN A 217 -10.95 4.49 -12.72
C GLN A 217 -10.67 4.63 -14.22
N ASP A 218 -9.66 5.43 -14.60
CA ASP A 218 -9.21 5.52 -15.98
C ASP A 218 -8.33 4.30 -16.31
N SER A 219 -8.87 3.38 -17.10
CA SER A 219 -8.18 2.13 -17.45
C SER A 219 -6.89 2.36 -18.25
N ARG A 220 -6.78 3.43 -19.04
CA ARG A 220 -5.55 3.78 -19.76
C ARG A 220 -4.50 4.30 -18.80
N ARG A 221 -4.90 5.11 -17.82
CA ARG A 221 -4.00 5.60 -16.78
C ARG A 221 -3.52 4.46 -15.87
N LEU A 222 -4.42 3.55 -15.48
CA LEU A 222 -4.08 2.33 -14.75
C LEU A 222 -3.10 1.46 -15.56
N ALA A 223 -3.33 1.28 -16.85
CA ALA A 223 -2.40 0.55 -17.71
C ALA A 223 -1.02 1.21 -17.80
N ALA A 224 -0.93 2.54 -17.79
CA ALA A 224 0.34 3.26 -17.75
C ALA A 224 1.11 3.02 -16.43
N LEU A 225 0.39 3.06 -15.30
CA LEU A 225 0.93 2.74 -13.97
C LEU A 225 1.49 1.30 -13.93
N ILE A 226 0.69 0.33 -14.38
CA ILE A 226 1.10 -1.09 -14.42
C ILE A 226 2.29 -1.30 -15.35
N THR A 227 2.27 -0.71 -16.55
CA THR A 227 3.37 -0.87 -17.53
C THR A 227 4.71 -0.42 -16.96
N ARG A 228 4.70 0.68 -16.19
CA ARG A 228 5.90 1.22 -15.54
C ARG A 228 6.42 0.30 -14.42
N ALA A 229 5.52 -0.37 -13.69
CA ALA A 229 5.89 -1.39 -12.72
C ALA A 229 6.46 -2.62 -13.41
N LEU A 230 5.80 -3.18 -14.42
CA LEU A 230 6.26 -4.39 -15.12
C LEU A 230 7.71 -4.29 -15.60
N ARG A 231 8.10 -3.14 -16.15
CA ARG A 231 9.50 -2.89 -16.55
C ARG A 231 10.48 -2.89 -15.39
N SER A 232 10.07 -2.36 -14.24
CA SER A 232 10.89 -2.36 -13.04
C SER A 232 10.95 -3.76 -12.40
N LEU A 233 9.87 -4.53 -12.49
CA LEU A 233 9.81 -5.91 -11.99
C LEU A 233 10.63 -6.88 -12.86
N ASP A 234 10.70 -6.66 -14.19
CA ASP A 234 11.63 -7.38 -15.07
C ASP A 234 13.07 -7.23 -14.55
N ASP A 235 13.51 -6.00 -14.30
CA ASP A 235 14.84 -5.71 -13.74
C ASP A 235 15.03 -6.31 -12.34
N TYR A 236 13.97 -6.35 -11.52
CA TYR A 236 14.01 -6.98 -10.20
C TYR A 236 14.25 -8.48 -10.31
N LEU A 237 13.51 -9.20 -11.16
CA LEU A 237 13.69 -10.63 -11.38
C LEU A 237 15.06 -10.96 -11.99
N ASP A 238 15.53 -10.13 -12.91
CA ASP A 238 16.86 -10.27 -13.51
C ASP A 238 18.01 -10.05 -12.48
N SER A 239 17.72 -9.45 -11.32
CA SER A 239 18.70 -9.29 -10.23
C SER A 239 18.95 -10.57 -9.41
N PHE A 240 18.09 -11.59 -9.56
CA PHE A 240 18.24 -12.87 -8.86
C PHE A 240 19.24 -13.78 -9.56
N THR A 241 19.93 -14.62 -8.77
CA THR A 241 20.74 -15.71 -9.31
C THR A 241 19.87 -16.82 -9.88
N ALA A 242 20.46 -17.73 -10.68
CA ALA A 242 19.71 -18.80 -11.35
C ALA A 242 19.00 -19.78 -10.40
N ASP A 243 19.43 -19.86 -9.14
CA ASP A 243 18.80 -20.62 -8.06
C ASP A 243 17.80 -19.80 -7.22
N GLY A 244 17.51 -18.56 -7.64
CA GLY A 244 16.57 -17.66 -6.97
C GLY A 244 17.15 -16.91 -5.77
N GLY A 245 18.48 -16.86 -5.61
CA GLY A 245 19.16 -16.08 -4.58
C GLY A 245 19.26 -14.58 -4.91
N THR A 246 19.51 -13.76 -3.89
CA THR A 246 19.77 -12.32 -4.03
C THR A 246 20.93 -11.90 -3.11
N SER A 247 21.70 -10.88 -3.52
CA SER A 247 22.76 -10.28 -2.70
C SER A 247 22.24 -9.60 -1.43
N GLU A 248 20.94 -9.32 -1.34
CA GLU A 248 20.32 -8.67 -0.18
C GLU A 248 20.12 -9.62 1.01
N GLY A 249 20.29 -10.93 0.80
CA GLY A 249 20.10 -11.96 1.82
C GLY A 249 18.64 -12.34 2.08
N PRO A 250 18.39 -13.36 2.92
CA PRO A 250 17.08 -14.02 3.02
C PRO A 250 15.95 -13.13 3.57
N GLY A 251 16.27 -12.16 4.43
CA GLY A 251 15.26 -11.24 4.98
C GLY A 251 14.67 -10.33 3.90
N TYR A 252 15.54 -9.68 3.12
CA TYR A 252 15.11 -8.82 2.01
C TYR A 252 14.60 -9.62 0.81
N TRP A 253 15.06 -10.86 0.64
CA TRP A 253 14.44 -11.81 -0.28
C TRP A 253 12.95 -11.98 0.04
N GLY A 254 12.62 -12.34 1.29
CA GLY A 254 11.23 -12.58 1.69
C GLY A 254 10.38 -11.31 1.62
N TYR A 255 10.95 -10.17 2.01
CA TYR A 255 10.24 -8.89 1.95
C TYR A 255 9.97 -8.41 0.52
N GLY A 256 10.98 -8.43 -0.34
CA GLY A 256 10.85 -8.02 -1.73
C GLY A 256 9.99 -8.99 -2.54
N PHE A 257 10.31 -10.28 -2.51
CA PHE A 257 9.58 -11.28 -3.28
C PHE A 257 8.15 -11.47 -2.77
N GLY A 258 7.89 -11.32 -1.47
CA GLY A 258 6.52 -11.30 -0.94
C GLY A 258 5.67 -10.17 -1.52
N ASN A 259 6.23 -8.96 -1.63
CA ASN A 259 5.53 -7.84 -2.25
C ASN A 259 5.37 -8.01 -3.77
N TYR A 260 6.34 -8.65 -4.43
CA TYR A 260 6.20 -9.07 -5.83
C TYR A 260 4.98 -9.97 -6.01
N VAL A 261 4.84 -11.02 -5.18
CA VAL A 261 3.71 -11.96 -5.24
C VAL A 261 2.37 -11.27 -5.00
N ILE A 262 2.30 -10.33 -4.05
CA ILE A 262 1.08 -9.54 -3.81
C ILE A 262 0.65 -8.80 -5.09
N LEU A 263 1.59 -8.11 -5.76
CA LEU A 263 1.27 -7.40 -6.99
C LEU A 263 0.93 -8.36 -8.14
N ALA A 264 1.64 -9.48 -8.25
CA ALA A 264 1.36 -10.50 -9.27
C ALA A 264 -0.07 -11.04 -9.13
N ASP A 265 -0.51 -11.36 -7.91
CA ASP A 265 -1.87 -11.81 -7.63
C ASP A 265 -2.92 -10.72 -7.95
N LEU A 266 -2.67 -9.47 -7.55
CA LEU A 266 -3.55 -8.35 -7.89
C LEU A 266 -3.69 -8.15 -9.41
N LEU A 267 -2.59 -8.27 -10.17
CA LEU A 267 -2.59 -8.16 -11.63
C LEU A 267 -3.33 -9.33 -12.28
N LEU A 268 -3.09 -10.55 -11.80
CA LEU A 268 -3.78 -11.76 -12.24
C LEU A 268 -5.30 -11.59 -12.10
N GLN A 269 -5.76 -11.16 -10.93
CA GLN A 269 -7.18 -10.93 -10.67
C GLN A 269 -7.73 -9.75 -11.47
N ARG A 270 -7.03 -8.62 -11.53
CA ARG A 270 -7.48 -7.41 -12.24
C ARG A 270 -7.62 -7.60 -13.74
N THR A 271 -6.85 -8.52 -14.31
CA THR A 271 -6.85 -8.81 -15.75
C THR A 271 -7.64 -10.06 -16.13
N GLY A 272 -8.33 -10.69 -15.17
CA GLY A 272 -9.09 -11.92 -15.42
C GLY A 272 -8.20 -13.10 -15.82
N GLY A 273 -6.99 -13.18 -15.27
CA GLY A 273 -6.02 -14.25 -15.51
C GLY A 273 -5.15 -14.07 -16.75
N GLN A 274 -5.21 -12.93 -17.43
CA GLN A 274 -4.48 -12.71 -18.69
C GLN A 274 -3.08 -12.13 -18.51
N LEU A 275 -2.80 -11.49 -17.38
CA LEU A 275 -1.46 -11.06 -16.98
C LEU A 275 -1.05 -11.83 -15.73
N ASP A 276 -0.19 -12.83 -15.92
CA ASP A 276 0.40 -13.68 -14.90
C ASP A 276 1.92 -13.52 -15.00
N ILE A 277 2.56 -13.00 -13.94
CA ILE A 277 3.95 -12.52 -13.98
C ILE A 277 4.89 -13.32 -13.09
#